data_AF-A0A164LTE2-F1
#
_entry.id   AF-A0A164LTE2-F1
#
_cell.length_a   1.000
_cell.length_b   1.000
_cell.length_c   1.000
_cell.angle_alpha   90.00
_cell.angle_beta   90.00
_cell.angle_gamma   90.00
#
_symmetry.space_group_name_H-M   'P 1'
#
loop_
_entity.id
_entity.type
_entity.pdbx_description
1 polymer ?
#
loop_
_entity_poly.entity_id
_entity_poly.type
_entity_poly.pdbx_seq_one_letter_code
_entity_poly.pdbx_strand_id
1 'polypeptide(L)' 'MGRVKGKIALVTGGASGIALSSATLLAKEGAKVVIADYNTDGAKNARIGDFLHRRPSCL' A
#
# COMPACT_ATOMS: atom_id res chain seq x y z
N MET A 1 -9.23 -15.98 8.96
CA MET A 1 -8.72 -14.61 8.72
C MET A 1 -7.25 -14.51 9.09
N GLY A 2 -6.44 -13.82 8.30
CA GLY A 2 -4.99 -13.71 8.49
C GLY A 2 -4.15 -14.36 7.38
N ARG A 3 -4.72 -14.53 6.18
CA ARG A 3 -4.07 -15.27 5.08
C ARG A 3 -2.72 -14.67 4.68
N VAL A 4 -2.55 -13.36 4.86
CA VAL A 4 -1.33 -12.59 4.55
C VAL A 4 -0.75 -11.87 5.77
N LYS A 5 -1.12 -12.29 6.98
CA LYS A 5 -0.64 -11.67 8.22
C LYS A 5 0.89 -11.73 8.31
N GLY A 6 1.53 -10.58 8.53
CA GLY A 6 2.99 -10.48 8.66
C GLY A 6 3.76 -10.56 7.33
N LYS A 7 3.08 -10.66 6.18
CA LYS A 7 3.70 -10.56 4.86
C LYS A 7 3.80 -9.09 4.43
N ILE A 8 4.71 -8.82 3.50
CA ILE A 8 4.84 -7.53 2.83
C ILE A 8 4.23 -7.67 1.43
N ALA A 9 3.32 -6.76 1.06
CA ALA A 9 2.68 -6.73 -0.25
C ALA A 9 3.01 -5.42 -0.96
N LEU A 10 3.64 -5.51 -2.13
CA LEU A 10 3.89 -4.37 -3.01
C LEU A 10 2.77 -4.29 -4.04
N VAL A 11 2.11 -3.13 -4.15
CA VAL A 11 0.99 -2.92 -5.06
C VAL A 11 1.31 -1.78 -6.02
N THR A 12 1.41 -2.10 -7.30
CA THR A 12 1.58 -1.12 -8.38
C THR A 12 0.24 -0.54 -8.82
N GLY A 13 0.17 0.76 -9.13
CA GLY A 13 -1.09 1.39 -9.55
C GLY A 13 -2.10 1.59 -8.40
N GLY A 14 -1.63 1.49 -7.14
CA GLY A 14 -2.48 1.50 -5.95
C GLY A 14 -3.09 2.85 -5.57
N ALA A 15 -2.90 3.91 -6.38
CA ALA A 15 -3.54 5.19 -6.15
C ALA A 15 -5.06 5.17 -6.38
N SER A 16 -5.58 4.23 -7.18
CA SER A 16 -7.02 4.17 -7.49
C SER A 16 -7.52 2.78 -7.93
N GLY A 17 -8.83 2.68 -8.14
CA GLY A 17 -9.48 1.51 -8.75
C GLY A 17 -9.33 0.22 -7.95
N ILE A 18 -9.15 -0.88 -8.69
CA ILE A 18 -9.07 -2.23 -8.13
C ILE A 18 -7.82 -2.39 -7.26
N ALA A 19 -6.69 -1.84 -7.68
CA ALA A 19 -5.43 -1.95 -6.95
C ALA A 19 -5.53 -1.33 -5.55
N LEU A 20 -6.18 -0.18 -5.41
CA LEU A 20 -6.47 0.43 -4.11
C LEU A 20 -7.35 -0.46 -3.23
N SER A 21 -8.37 -1.09 -3.83
CA SER A 21 -9.27 -2.00 -3.11
C SER A 21 -8.54 -3.27 -2.64
N SER A 22 -7.70 -3.85 -3.50
CA SER A 22 -6.86 -5.01 -3.17
C SER A 22 -5.86 -4.68 -2.06
N ALA A 23 -5.17 -3.54 -2.16
CA ALA A 23 -4.25 -3.07 -1.15
C ALA A 23 -4.94 -2.85 0.21
N THR A 24 -6.16 -2.31 0.21
CA THR A 24 -6.98 -2.14 1.42
C THR A 24 -7.34 -3.49 2.04
N LEU A 25 -7.74 -4.48 1.24
CA LEU A 25 -8.05 -5.82 1.73
C LEU A 25 -6.82 -6.52 2.33
N LEU A 26 -5.67 -6.41 1.66
CA LEU A 26 -4.41 -6.99 2.13
C LEU A 26 -3.97 -6.38 3.46
N ALA A 27 -4.13 -5.07 3.63
CA ALA A 27 -3.87 -4.39 4.90
C ALA A 27 -4.81 -4.88 6.01
N LYS A 28 -6.11 -5.03 5.72
CA LYS A 28 -7.11 -5.59 6.67
C LYS A 28 -6.79 -7.04 7.08
N GLU A 29 -6.23 -7.82 6.18
CA GLU A 29 -5.77 -9.20 6.46
C GLU A 29 -4.42 -9.25 7.20
N GLY A 30 -3.84 -8.09 7.57
CA GLY A 30 -2.64 -7.97 8.40
C GLY A 30 -1.32 -7.96 7.63
N ALA A 31 -1.35 -7.70 6.32
CA ALA A 31 -0.13 -7.48 5.55
C ALA A 31 0.37 -6.04 5.73
N LYS A 32 1.69 -5.85 5.66
CA LYS A 32 2.30 -4.54 5.45
C LYS A 32 2.26 -4.22 3.97
N VAL A 33 1.52 -3.18 3.58
CA VAL A 33 1.30 -2.84 2.17
C VAL A 33 2.16 -1.64 1.78
N VAL A 34 2.80 -1.73 0.62
CA VAL A 34 3.57 -0.65 -0.01
C VAL A 34 2.91 -0.33 -1.35
N ILE A 35 2.58 0.94 -1.58
CA ILE A 35 2.01 1.40 -2.86
C ILE A 35 3.12 1.98 -3.73
N ALA A 36 3.26 1.47 -4.94
CA ALA A 36 4.05 2.06 -6.00
C ALA A 36 3.11 2.61 -7.07
N ASP A 37 3.09 3.92 -7.27
CA ASP A 37 2.28 4.54 -8.32
C ASP A 37 3.07 5.67 -8.96
N TYR A 38 2.79 5.92 -10.23
CA TYR A 38 3.30 7.10 -10.92
C TYR A 38 2.66 8.37 -10.34
N ASN A 39 1.36 8.32 -10.02
CA ASN A 39 0.67 9.41 -9.36
C ASN A 39 0.98 9.42 -7.86
N THR A 40 2.09 10.07 -7.51
CA THR A 40 2.54 10.11 -6.11
C THR A 40 1.56 10.81 -5.17
N ASP A 41 0.75 11.76 -5.67
CA ASP A 41 -0.25 12.43 -4.85
C ASP A 41 -1.50 11.57 -4.65
N GLY A 42 -1.90 10.82 -5.68
CA GLY A 42 -2.91 9.77 -5.56
C GLY A 42 -2.48 8.67 -4.57
N ALA A 43 -1.21 8.27 -4.62
CA ALA A 43 -0.67 7.28 -3.68
C ALA A 43 -0.68 7.80 -2.23
N LYS A 44 -0.31 9.07 -1.98
CA LYS A 44 -0.38 9.69 -0.63
C LYS A 44 -1.80 9.76 -0.08
N ASN A 45 -2.77 10.02 -0.96
CA ASN A 45 -4.17 10.12 -0.58
C ASN A 45 -4.85 8.76 -0.44
N ALA A 46 -4.21 7.68 -0.90
CA ALA A 46 -4.70 6.33 -0.73
C ALA A 46 -4.65 5.96 0.76
N ARG A 47 -5.82 5.93 1.41
CA ARG A 47 -5.96 5.59 2.84
C ARG A 47 -5.78 4.10 3.07
N ILE A 48 -4.54 3.61 3.06
CA ILE A 48 -4.21 2.21 3.22
C ILE A 48 -3.27 2.03 4.42
N GLY A 49 -3.84 1.71 5.59
CA GLY A 49 -3.09 1.36 6.81
C GLY A 49 -1.95 2.34 7.14
N ASP A 50 -0.93 1.87 7.87
CA ASP A 50 0.27 2.67 8.15
C ASP A 50 1.03 2.95 6.84
N PHE A 51 0.77 4.12 6.27
CA PHE A 51 1.35 4.60 5.03
C PHE A 51 2.86 4.82 5.18
N LEU A 52 3.65 3.84 4.75
CA LEU A 52 5.12 3.92 4.72
C LEU A 52 5.59 4.64 3.45
N HIS A 53 5.46 5.96 3.42
CA HIS A 53 6.19 6.82 2.48
C HIS A 53 7.66 6.90 2.90
N ARG A 54 8.43 5.82 2.76
CA ARG A 54 9.89 5.94 2.84
C ARG A 54 10.38 6.60 1.56
N ARG A 55 10.55 7.92 1.58
CA ARG A 55 11.59 8.55 0.76
C ARG A 55 12.93 8.08 1.32
N PRO A 56 13.75 7.33 0.57
CA PRO A 56 15.17 7.27 0.86
C PRO A 56 15.77 8.58 0.33
N SER A 57 15.60 9.68 1.07
CA SER A 57 16.44 10.88 0.88
C SER A 57 17.51 10.99 1.96
N CYS A 58 17.77 9.92 2.71
CA CYS A 58 18.92 9.85 3.59
C CYS A 58 19.99 9.00 2.89
N LEU A 59 20.96 9.70 2.29
CA LEU A 59 22.36 9.29 2.37
C LEU A 59 22.73 8.97 3.82
#